data_AF-A0A3B9NBL2-F1
#
_entry.id   AF-A0A3B9NBL2-F1
#
_cell.length_a   1.000
_cell.length_b   1.000
_cell.length_c   1.000
_cell.angle_alpha   90.00
_cell.angle_beta   90.00
_cell.angle_gamma   90.00
#
_symmetry.space_group_name_H-M   'P 1'
#
loop_
_entity.id
_entity.type
_entity.pdbx_description
1 polymer ?
#
loop_
_entity_poly.entity_id
_entity_poly.type
_entity_poly.pdbx_seq_one_letter_code
_entity_poly.pdbx_strand_id
1 'polypeptide(L)'
;QAGVRYCSNQPPRTDALAVVAGLRPLAAPTGNSNKTTENSRRHMVSVSDSKLLTATGGKLTTFRRMCQDALDKAVKIGCLHQKESRSATQDIYSAIPTSDRSNHMYIYGADQEMINALDQENPEWNEKLIPHLEFKKAEVVWAARNELARTVEDVLSRRVRMLFLDAKAAIEAAPNVAKILAQELEKDEDWQNDQITHFQNVAKNYILK
;
A
#
# COMPACT_ATOMS: atom_id res chain seq x y z
N GLN A 1 14.80 13.78 -16.46
CA GLN A 1 14.81 14.32 -17.83
C GLN A 1 14.26 13.37 -18.92
N ALA A 2 13.74 12.17 -18.61
CA ALA A 2 13.32 11.22 -19.65
C ALA A 2 11.94 11.49 -20.30
N GLY A 3 10.96 12.03 -19.57
CA GLY A 3 9.58 12.19 -20.09
C GLY A 3 9.39 13.32 -21.10
N VAL A 4 10.22 14.36 -21.02
CA VAL A 4 10.10 15.61 -21.81
C VAL A 4 10.30 15.36 -23.33
N ARG A 5 10.99 14.27 -23.68
CA ARG A 5 11.35 13.93 -25.07
C ARG A 5 10.21 13.27 -25.86
N TYR A 6 9.16 12.81 -25.18
CA TYR A 6 8.12 11.96 -25.78
C TYR A 6 6.71 12.57 -25.71
N CYS A 7 6.56 13.77 -25.15
CA CYS A 7 5.28 14.48 -25.07
C CYS A 7 5.29 15.71 -25.97
N SER A 8 4.27 15.84 -26.81
CA SER A 8 4.04 17.02 -27.66
C SER A 8 3.75 18.28 -26.84
N ASN A 9 3.04 18.13 -25.71
CA ASN A 9 2.88 19.17 -24.68
C ASN A 9 3.64 18.78 -23.43
N GLN A 10 4.58 19.63 -23.01
CA GLN A 10 5.42 19.37 -21.85
C GLN A 10 4.76 19.96 -20.60
N PRO A 11 4.31 19.12 -19.63
CA PRO A 11 3.75 19.65 -18.40
C PRO A 11 4.86 20.34 -17.59
N PRO A 12 4.66 21.57 -17.11
CA PRO A 12 5.61 22.23 -16.20
C PRO A 12 5.74 21.44 -14.90
N ARG A 13 6.83 21.65 -14.16
CA ARG A 13 7.05 21.00 -12.84
C ARG A 13 5.94 21.30 -11.85
N THR A 14 5.25 22.42 -12.01
CA THR A 14 4.11 22.85 -11.19
C THR A 14 2.89 21.93 -11.33
N ASP A 15 2.81 21.13 -12.40
CA ASP A 15 1.72 20.18 -12.61
C ASP A 15 1.92 18.86 -11.84
N ALA A 16 3.11 18.66 -11.25
CA ALA A 16 3.36 17.47 -10.44
C ALA A 16 2.64 17.57 -9.08
N LEU A 17 1.57 16.79 -8.94
CA LEU A 17 0.76 16.75 -7.71
C LEU A 17 1.41 15.94 -6.57
N ALA A 18 2.29 15.00 -6.91
CA ALA A 18 3.07 14.23 -5.95
C ALA A 18 4.39 13.70 -6.55
N VAL A 19 5.39 13.47 -5.71
CA VAL A 19 6.62 12.74 -6.04
C VAL A 19 6.89 11.63 -5.05
N VAL A 20 7.44 10.53 -5.55
CA VAL A 20 7.82 9.37 -4.73
C VAL A 20 9.18 8.85 -5.16
N ALA A 21 9.97 8.40 -4.19
CA ALA A 21 11.17 7.62 -4.40
C ALA A 21 11.05 6.28 -3.68
N GLY A 22 11.73 5.25 -4.18
CA GLY A 22 11.74 3.92 -3.57
C GLY A 22 13.10 3.25 -3.75
N LEU A 23 13.51 2.49 -2.74
CA LEU A 23 14.72 1.68 -2.78
C LEU A 23 14.40 0.31 -3.37
N ARG A 24 15.34 -0.24 -4.14
CA ARG A 24 15.24 -1.60 -4.66
C ARG A 24 16.11 -2.53 -3.82
N PRO A 25 15.53 -3.50 -3.10
CA PRO A 25 16.32 -4.47 -2.36
C PRO A 25 16.92 -5.47 -3.34
N LEU A 26 18.14 -5.21 -3.82
CA LEU A 26 18.84 -6.09 -4.75
C LEU A 26 19.58 -7.18 -3.97
N ALA A 27 19.44 -8.43 -4.41
CA ALA A 27 20.26 -9.52 -3.87
C ALA A 27 21.71 -9.35 -4.38
N ALA A 28 22.67 -9.34 -3.45
CA ALA A 28 24.09 -9.30 -3.81
C ALA A 28 24.50 -10.64 -4.44
N PRO A 29 25.29 -10.65 -5.53
CA PRO A 29 25.76 -11.90 -6.12
C PRO A 29 26.72 -12.61 -5.16
N THR A 30 26.56 -13.93 -5.03
CA THR A 30 27.56 -14.80 -4.39
C THR A 30 28.71 -15.06 -5.37
N GLY A 31 29.75 -14.21 -5.32
CA GLY A 31 31.02 -14.39 -6.06
C GLY A 31 31.54 -13.12 -6.76
N ASN A 32 32.88 -13.04 -6.92
CA ASN A 32 33.63 -11.96 -7.61
C ASN A 32 33.32 -11.93 -9.11
N SER A 33 32.12 -11.48 -9.50
CA SER A 33 31.79 -11.21 -10.90
C SER A 33 31.26 -9.79 -11.04
N ASN A 34 32.03 -8.95 -11.74
CA ASN A 34 31.71 -7.55 -12.08
C ASN A 34 30.52 -7.38 -13.06
N LYS A 35 29.64 -8.39 -13.18
CA LYS A 35 28.40 -8.32 -13.99
C LYS A 35 27.20 -8.07 -13.06
N THR A 36 27.10 -6.85 -12.57
CA THR A 36 26.14 -6.37 -11.56
C THR A 36 24.69 -6.18 -12.08
N THR A 37 24.43 -6.25 -13.38
CA THR A 37 23.15 -5.80 -13.97
C THR A 37 22.12 -6.91 -14.26
N GLU A 38 22.53 -8.17 -14.48
CA GLU A 38 21.60 -9.26 -14.83
C GLU A 38 21.23 -10.18 -13.65
N ASN A 39 22.14 -10.41 -12.71
CA ASN A 39 21.93 -11.37 -11.63
C ASN A 39 21.20 -10.80 -10.38
N SER A 40 20.86 -9.51 -10.37
CA SER A 40 20.32 -8.81 -9.20
C SER A 40 18.78 -8.88 -9.04
N ARG A 41 18.08 -9.52 -9.99
CA ARG A 41 16.60 -9.51 -10.08
C ARG A 41 15.90 -10.82 -9.72
N ARG A 42 16.65 -11.85 -9.30
CA ARG A 42 16.07 -13.09 -8.75
C ARG A 42 15.87 -12.92 -7.25
N HIS A 43 14.87 -13.59 -6.67
CA HIS A 43 14.78 -13.70 -5.22
C HIS A 43 15.77 -14.77 -4.73
N MET A 44 16.31 -14.55 -3.55
CA MET A 44 17.13 -15.50 -2.83
C MET A 44 16.45 -15.80 -1.50
N VAL A 45 16.27 -17.08 -1.20
CA VAL A 45 15.94 -17.53 0.14
C VAL A 45 17.16 -18.23 0.70
N SER A 46 17.64 -17.88 1.88
CA SER A 46 18.76 -18.55 2.58
C SER A 46 18.33 -18.96 3.98
N VAL A 47 19.06 -19.90 4.57
CA VAL A 47 18.87 -20.33 5.96
C VAL A 47 20.23 -20.29 6.65
N SER A 48 20.33 -19.63 7.81
CA SER A 48 21.54 -19.62 8.63
C SER A 48 21.68 -20.91 9.44
N ASP A 49 22.85 -21.12 10.05
CA ASP A 49 23.08 -22.22 10.99
C ASP A 49 22.14 -22.16 12.21
N SER A 50 21.75 -20.95 12.61
CA SER A 50 20.75 -20.69 13.66
C SER A 50 19.30 -20.88 13.18
N LYS A 51 19.09 -21.43 11.98
CA LYS A 51 17.78 -21.64 11.33
C LYS A 51 17.00 -20.34 11.03
N LEU A 52 17.66 -19.20 10.94
CA LEU A 52 17.02 -17.97 10.46
C LEU A 52 16.79 -18.06 8.96
N LEU A 53 15.53 -17.99 8.53
CA LEU A 53 15.16 -17.96 7.12
C LEU A 53 15.10 -16.51 6.62
N THR A 54 15.84 -16.21 5.56
CA THR A 54 15.94 -14.87 4.99
C THR A 54 15.52 -14.88 3.53
N ALA A 55 14.56 -14.04 3.15
CA ALA A 55 14.13 -13.82 1.76
C ALA A 55 14.52 -12.40 1.32
N THR A 56 15.27 -12.29 0.22
CA THR A 56 15.77 -11.01 -0.32
C THR A 56 15.69 -10.98 -1.84
N GLY A 57 15.69 -9.79 -2.44
CA GLY A 57 15.59 -9.64 -3.89
C GLY A 57 14.15 -9.83 -4.41
N GLY A 58 14.07 -10.30 -5.66
CA GLY A 58 12.80 -10.58 -6.32
C GLY A 58 12.08 -9.35 -6.87
N LYS A 59 10.89 -9.61 -7.41
CA LYS A 59 9.95 -8.61 -7.94
C LYS A 59 8.56 -8.85 -7.35
N LEU A 60 7.72 -7.83 -7.39
CA LEU A 60 6.31 -7.98 -7.05
C LEU A 60 5.64 -9.10 -7.87
N THR A 61 5.97 -9.22 -9.16
CA THR A 61 5.45 -10.26 -10.06
C THR A 61 5.88 -11.68 -9.69
N THR A 62 6.95 -11.84 -8.90
CA THR A 62 7.46 -13.14 -8.45
C THR A 62 7.17 -13.41 -6.97
N PHE A 63 6.48 -12.49 -6.29
CA PHE A 63 6.24 -12.55 -4.84
C PHE A 63 5.65 -13.88 -4.39
N ARG A 64 4.57 -14.35 -5.05
CA ARG A 64 3.93 -15.64 -4.72
C ARG A 64 4.92 -16.81 -4.76
N ARG A 65 5.77 -16.86 -5.80
CA ARG A 65 6.77 -17.93 -5.94
C ARG A 65 7.87 -17.81 -4.88
N MET A 66 8.31 -16.59 -4.58
CA MET A 66 9.26 -16.34 -3.50
C MET A 66 8.72 -16.81 -2.14
N CYS A 67 7.44 -16.56 -1.84
CA CYS A 67 6.79 -17.07 -0.63
C CYS A 67 6.72 -18.60 -0.61
N GLN A 68 6.38 -19.23 -1.72
CA GLN A 68 6.35 -20.69 -1.82
C GLN A 68 7.74 -21.29 -1.56
N ASP A 69 8.79 -20.78 -2.20
CA ASP A 69 10.17 -21.24 -2.00
C ASP A 69 10.65 -21.03 -0.54
N ALA A 70 10.16 -19.99 0.14
CA ALA A 70 10.44 -19.75 1.55
C ALA A 70 9.75 -20.78 2.46
N LEU A 71 8.48 -21.10 2.21
CA LEU A 71 7.74 -22.13 2.94
C LEU A 71 8.36 -23.52 2.72
N ASP A 72 8.74 -23.86 1.49
CA ASP A 72 9.38 -25.14 1.17
C ASP A 72 10.69 -25.32 1.95
N LYS A 73 11.47 -24.24 2.11
CA LYS A 73 12.69 -24.27 2.96
C LYS A 73 12.37 -24.40 4.44
N ALA A 74 11.34 -23.70 4.94
CA ALA A 74 10.90 -23.83 6.33
C ALA A 74 10.45 -25.27 6.65
N VAL A 75 9.76 -25.94 5.72
CA VAL A 75 9.42 -27.36 5.83
C VAL A 75 10.68 -28.23 5.85
N LYS A 76 11.63 -27.99 4.94
CA LYS A 76 12.88 -28.76 4.85
C LYS A 76 13.73 -28.71 6.12
N ILE A 77 13.75 -27.58 6.83
CA ILE A 77 14.52 -27.41 8.08
C ILE A 77 13.72 -27.83 9.34
N GLY A 78 12.50 -28.33 9.16
CA GLY A 78 11.64 -28.83 10.23
C GLY A 78 10.93 -27.76 11.05
N CYS A 79 10.82 -26.53 10.53
CA CYS A 79 10.07 -25.45 11.21
C CYS A 79 8.56 -25.50 10.92
N LEU A 80 8.15 -26.15 9.83
CA LEU A 80 6.74 -26.30 9.44
C LEU A 80 6.47 -27.73 8.99
N HIS A 81 5.23 -28.18 9.16
CA HIS A 81 4.76 -29.43 8.59
C HIS A 81 4.60 -29.31 7.06
N GLN A 82 4.92 -30.40 6.35
CA GLN A 82 4.74 -30.45 4.90
C GLN A 82 3.25 -30.37 4.54
N LYS A 83 2.92 -29.43 3.65
CA LYS A 83 1.59 -29.28 3.05
C LYS A 83 1.73 -28.78 1.62
N GLU A 84 0.93 -29.30 0.70
CA GLU A 84 0.92 -28.81 -0.67
C GLU A 84 0.45 -27.35 -0.75
N SER A 85 1.13 -26.55 -1.57
CA SER A 85 0.80 -25.15 -1.78
C SER A 85 -0.39 -25.02 -2.74
N ARG A 86 -1.45 -24.35 -2.28
CA ARG A 86 -2.62 -23.98 -3.10
C ARG A 86 -2.56 -22.54 -3.62
N SER A 87 -1.47 -21.82 -3.33
CA SER A 87 -1.34 -20.38 -3.61
C SER A 87 -1.45 -20.00 -5.09
N ALA A 88 -1.26 -20.94 -6.01
CA ALA A 88 -1.28 -20.68 -7.45
C ALA A 88 -2.72 -20.59 -8.03
N THR A 89 -3.69 -21.20 -7.35
CA THR A 89 -5.09 -21.30 -7.81
C THR A 89 -6.07 -20.73 -6.79
N GLN A 90 -5.57 -20.27 -5.64
CA GLN A 90 -6.37 -19.68 -4.60
C GLN A 90 -6.48 -18.18 -4.86
N ASP A 91 -7.72 -17.69 -4.93
CA ASP A 91 -7.98 -16.27 -5.02
C ASP A 91 -7.56 -15.57 -3.73
N ILE A 92 -7.10 -14.33 -3.89
CA ILE A 92 -6.84 -13.46 -2.74
C ILE A 92 -8.16 -13.07 -2.08
N TYR A 93 -8.07 -12.66 -0.81
CA TYR A 93 -9.23 -12.20 -0.05
C TYR A 93 -10.01 -11.12 -0.83
N SER A 94 -11.34 -11.22 -0.77
CA SER A 94 -12.30 -10.32 -1.42
C SER A 94 -12.23 -10.24 -2.96
N ALA A 95 -11.44 -11.09 -3.63
CA ALA A 95 -11.35 -11.07 -5.09
C ALA A 95 -12.69 -11.44 -5.74
N ILE A 96 -13.19 -10.54 -6.60
CA ILE A 96 -14.33 -10.78 -7.49
C ILE A 96 -13.98 -10.30 -8.90
N PRO A 97 -14.61 -10.85 -9.95
CA PRO A 97 -14.45 -10.33 -11.30
C PRO A 97 -14.92 -8.87 -11.40
N THR A 98 -14.09 -7.99 -11.96
CA THR A 98 -14.40 -6.57 -12.16
C THR A 98 -14.35 -6.23 -13.65
N SER A 99 -15.49 -5.90 -14.24
CA SER A 99 -15.61 -5.41 -15.62
C SER A 99 -15.72 -3.88 -15.70
N ASP A 100 -16.43 -3.26 -14.75
CA ASP A 100 -16.58 -1.80 -14.66
C ASP A 100 -15.53 -1.19 -13.71
N ARG A 101 -14.82 -0.16 -14.19
CA ARG A 101 -13.81 0.59 -13.45
C ARG A 101 -14.11 2.10 -13.39
N SER A 102 -15.33 2.49 -13.73
CA SER A 102 -15.79 3.88 -13.67
C SER A 102 -15.91 4.39 -12.23
N ASN A 103 -16.26 3.50 -11.30
CA ASN A 103 -16.35 3.78 -9.87
C ASN A 103 -15.10 3.25 -9.13
N HIS A 104 -14.38 4.11 -8.41
CA HIS A 104 -13.14 3.74 -7.70
C HIS A 104 -13.31 2.58 -6.69
N MET A 105 -14.52 2.32 -6.19
CA MET A 105 -14.80 1.25 -5.23
C MET A 105 -14.46 -0.15 -5.73
N TYR A 106 -14.27 -0.33 -7.04
CA TYR A 106 -13.87 -1.61 -7.63
C TYR A 106 -12.59 -2.21 -7.02
N ILE A 107 -11.73 -1.37 -6.42
CA ILE A 107 -10.49 -1.81 -5.78
C ILE A 107 -10.71 -2.70 -4.55
N TYR A 108 -11.89 -2.62 -3.93
CA TYR A 108 -12.23 -3.36 -2.71
C TYR A 108 -12.85 -4.75 -3.00
N GLY A 109 -13.13 -5.07 -4.26
CA GLY A 109 -13.72 -6.35 -4.61
C GLY A 109 -15.08 -6.58 -3.92
N ALA A 110 -15.27 -7.73 -3.26
CA ALA A 110 -16.52 -8.04 -2.55
C ALA A 110 -16.78 -7.10 -1.37
N ASP A 111 -15.74 -6.52 -0.78
CA ASP A 111 -15.86 -5.67 0.40
C ASP A 111 -16.60 -4.36 0.11
N GLN A 112 -16.71 -3.97 -1.16
CA GLN A 112 -17.44 -2.76 -1.56
C GLN A 112 -18.89 -2.73 -1.05
N GLU A 113 -19.55 -3.89 -0.97
CA GLU A 113 -20.93 -3.97 -0.47
C GLU A 113 -20.99 -3.61 1.01
N MET A 114 -20.05 -4.13 1.80
CA MET A 114 -19.95 -3.87 3.23
C MET A 114 -19.52 -2.42 3.50
N ILE A 115 -18.61 -1.86 2.69
CA ILE A 115 -18.21 -0.46 2.82
C ILE A 115 -19.39 0.47 2.52
N ASN A 116 -20.16 0.19 1.47
CA ASN A 116 -21.31 1.01 1.13
C ASN A 116 -22.40 0.93 2.22
N ALA A 117 -22.61 -0.23 2.83
CA ALA A 117 -23.58 -0.43 3.90
C ALA A 117 -23.27 0.35 5.21
N LEU A 118 -22.04 0.85 5.38
CA LEU A 118 -21.68 1.69 6.53
C LEU A 118 -22.49 2.99 6.60
N ASP A 119 -23.09 3.44 5.48
CA ASP A 119 -23.97 4.61 5.47
C ASP A 119 -25.24 4.43 6.31
N GLN A 120 -25.65 3.18 6.56
CA GLN A 120 -26.78 2.85 7.43
C GLN A 120 -26.45 3.07 8.92
N GLU A 121 -25.17 2.95 9.30
CA GLU A 121 -24.71 3.23 10.67
C GLU A 121 -24.54 4.73 10.88
N ASN A 122 -23.96 5.43 9.92
CA ASN A 122 -23.81 6.88 9.93
C ASN A 122 -23.88 7.44 8.51
N PRO A 123 -24.97 8.16 8.14
CA PRO A 123 -25.13 8.72 6.80
C PRO A 123 -24.00 9.64 6.35
N GLU A 124 -23.32 10.33 7.27
CA GLU A 124 -22.18 11.19 6.94
C GLU A 124 -21.02 10.38 6.32
N TRP A 125 -20.91 9.07 6.59
CA TRP A 125 -19.84 8.25 6.05
C TRP A 125 -19.95 8.02 4.54
N ASN A 126 -21.12 8.23 3.95
CA ASN A 126 -21.29 8.19 2.50
C ASN A 126 -20.71 9.44 1.79
N GLU A 127 -20.40 10.49 2.54
CA GLU A 127 -19.81 11.70 2.00
C GLU A 127 -18.35 11.49 1.59
N LYS A 128 -17.93 12.29 0.60
CA LYS A 128 -16.52 12.36 0.19
C LYS A 128 -15.66 12.89 1.34
N LEU A 129 -14.44 12.36 1.43
CA LEU A 129 -13.43 12.78 2.40
C LEU A 129 -12.96 14.22 2.12
N ILE A 130 -12.85 14.57 0.83
CA ILE A 130 -12.67 15.93 0.31
C ILE A 130 -13.48 16.09 -1.00
N PRO A 131 -13.96 17.29 -1.36
CA PRO A 131 -14.95 17.45 -2.43
C PRO A 131 -14.50 17.01 -3.84
N HIS A 132 -13.20 17.15 -4.13
CA HIS A 132 -12.66 17.03 -5.49
C HIS A 132 -12.00 15.67 -5.79
N LEU A 133 -12.07 14.71 -4.86
CA LEU A 133 -11.67 13.31 -5.08
C LEU A 133 -12.84 12.37 -4.79
N GLU A 134 -12.75 11.12 -5.23
CA GLU A 134 -13.85 10.16 -5.12
C GLU A 134 -13.93 9.45 -3.77
N PHE A 135 -12.87 9.52 -2.97
CA PHE A 135 -12.76 8.78 -1.71
C PHE A 135 -13.79 9.22 -0.68
N LYS A 136 -14.43 8.27 0.00
CA LYS A 136 -15.47 8.46 1.01
C LYS A 136 -14.93 8.32 2.42
N LYS A 137 -15.63 8.94 3.38
CA LYS A 137 -15.38 8.78 4.82
C LYS A 137 -15.53 7.31 5.27
N ALA A 138 -16.46 6.55 4.66
CA ALA A 138 -16.66 5.12 4.93
C ALA A 138 -15.41 4.26 4.70
N GLU A 139 -14.54 4.63 3.74
CA GLU A 139 -13.29 3.91 3.50
C GLU A 139 -12.31 4.05 4.67
N VAL A 140 -12.35 5.17 5.40
CA VAL A 140 -11.52 5.38 6.60
C VAL A 140 -11.98 4.45 7.73
N VAL A 141 -13.30 4.34 7.92
CA VAL A 141 -13.91 3.43 8.90
C VAL A 141 -13.57 1.99 8.56
N TRP A 142 -13.76 1.60 7.29
CA TRP A 142 -13.42 0.27 6.80
C TRP A 142 -11.95 -0.07 7.05
N ALA A 143 -11.05 0.86 6.70
CA ALA A 143 -9.62 0.70 6.89
C ALA A 143 -9.25 0.47 8.36
N ALA A 144 -9.91 1.17 9.29
CA ALA A 144 -9.68 1.02 10.74
C ALA A 144 -10.17 -0.34 11.28
N ARG A 145 -11.38 -0.75 10.88
CA ARG A 145 -12.05 -1.95 11.37
C ARG A 145 -11.51 -3.24 10.76
N ASN A 146 -11.23 -3.24 9.45
CA ASN A 146 -10.98 -4.46 8.68
C ASN A 146 -9.57 -4.55 8.10
N GLU A 147 -8.89 -3.41 7.88
CA GLU A 147 -7.58 -3.39 7.22
C GLU A 147 -6.42 -2.99 8.13
N LEU A 148 -6.66 -2.94 9.44
CA LEU A 148 -5.66 -2.60 10.47
C LEU A 148 -4.99 -1.23 10.28
N ALA A 149 -5.69 -0.24 9.72
CA ALA A 149 -5.20 1.12 9.73
C ALA A 149 -5.15 1.65 11.18
N ARG A 150 -4.00 2.21 11.57
CA ARG A 150 -3.77 2.73 12.92
C ARG A 150 -3.21 4.16 12.92
N THR A 151 -2.90 4.69 11.76
CA THR A 151 -2.38 6.05 11.57
C THR A 151 -3.04 6.72 10.37
N VAL A 152 -3.01 8.05 10.35
CA VAL A 152 -3.48 8.83 9.18
C VAL A 152 -2.71 8.44 7.91
N GLU A 153 -1.40 8.15 8.04
CA GLU A 153 -0.57 7.69 6.93
C GLU A 153 -1.01 6.31 6.39
N ASP A 154 -1.45 5.38 7.24
CA ASP A 154 -1.93 4.07 6.77
C ASP A 154 -3.10 4.22 5.79
N VAL A 155 -4.02 5.12 6.10
CA VAL A 155 -5.17 5.41 5.25
C VAL A 155 -4.72 6.15 3.99
N LEU A 156 -4.16 7.35 4.15
CA LEU A 156 -3.90 8.26 3.03
C LEU A 156 -2.76 7.82 2.10
N SER A 157 -1.80 7.06 2.61
CA SER A 157 -0.65 6.61 1.83
C SER A 157 -0.81 5.18 1.33
N ARG A 158 -1.46 4.29 2.10
CA ARG A 158 -1.45 2.84 1.81
C ARG A 158 -2.80 2.26 1.39
N ARG A 159 -3.93 2.73 1.94
CA ARG A 159 -5.27 2.20 1.57
C ARG A 159 -5.88 2.95 0.38
N VAL A 160 -6.16 4.24 0.54
CA VAL A 160 -6.73 5.07 -0.53
C VAL A 160 -5.66 5.71 -1.44
N ARG A 161 -4.41 5.75 -0.96
CA ARG A 161 -3.22 6.22 -1.70
C ARG A 161 -3.32 7.67 -2.23
N MET A 162 -4.16 8.50 -1.64
CA MET A 162 -4.28 9.94 -1.95
C MET A 162 -2.92 10.64 -1.96
N LEU A 163 -2.01 10.31 -1.04
CA LEU A 163 -0.67 10.93 -0.99
C LEU A 163 0.14 10.74 -2.28
N PHE A 164 -0.10 9.66 -3.02
CA PHE A 164 0.58 9.36 -4.29
C PHE A 164 -0.12 9.99 -5.50
N LEU A 165 -1.39 10.38 -5.35
CA LEU A 165 -2.19 10.99 -6.40
C LEU A 165 -2.08 12.52 -6.34
N ASP A 166 -2.26 13.08 -5.14
CA ASP A 166 -2.13 14.51 -4.85
C ASP A 166 -1.75 14.71 -3.38
N ALA A 167 -0.51 15.16 -3.16
CA ALA A 167 0.02 15.34 -1.81
C ALA A 167 -0.64 16.51 -1.06
N LYS A 168 -1.11 17.54 -1.76
CA LYS A 168 -1.80 18.68 -1.15
C LYS A 168 -3.21 18.29 -0.75
N ALA A 169 -3.92 17.58 -1.62
CA ALA A 169 -5.24 17.03 -1.33
C ALA A 169 -5.19 16.04 -0.14
N ALA A 170 -4.14 15.23 -0.04
CA ALA A 170 -3.95 14.35 1.12
C ALA A 170 -3.74 15.15 2.42
N ILE A 171 -2.99 16.26 2.40
CA ILE A 171 -2.84 17.15 3.55
C ILE A 171 -4.19 17.77 3.95
N GLU A 172 -4.98 18.21 2.98
CA GLU A 172 -6.34 18.73 3.21
C GLU A 172 -7.25 17.69 3.86
N ALA A 173 -7.15 16.43 3.44
CA ALA A 173 -7.95 15.32 3.97
C ALA A 173 -7.54 14.87 5.38
N ALA A 174 -6.30 15.17 5.82
CA ALA A 174 -5.72 14.63 7.05
C ALA A 174 -6.56 14.90 8.32
N PRO A 175 -7.14 16.10 8.54
CA PRO A 175 -7.99 16.34 9.72
C PRO A 175 -9.25 15.47 9.74
N ASN A 176 -9.91 15.28 8.58
CA ASN A 176 -11.09 14.42 8.49
C ASN A 176 -10.74 12.95 8.79
N VAL A 177 -9.62 12.47 8.25
CA VAL A 177 -9.12 11.11 8.53
C VAL A 177 -8.77 10.94 10.00
N ALA A 178 -8.05 11.90 10.59
CA ALA A 178 -7.64 11.86 11.99
C ALA A 178 -8.85 11.79 12.92
N LYS A 179 -9.88 12.61 12.66
CA LYS A 179 -11.12 12.63 13.44
C LYS A 179 -11.84 11.27 13.39
N ILE A 180 -12.03 10.71 12.19
CA ILE A 180 -12.71 9.42 12.04
C ILE A 180 -11.89 8.30 12.69
N LEU A 181 -10.58 8.25 12.45
CA LEU A 181 -9.71 7.25 13.08
C LEU A 181 -9.70 7.38 14.60
N ALA A 182 -9.72 8.58 15.15
CA ALA A 182 -9.75 8.77 16.58
C ALA A 182 -11.03 8.23 17.21
N GLN A 183 -12.17 8.38 16.53
CA GLN A 183 -13.42 7.77 16.96
C GLN A 183 -13.34 6.24 16.92
N GLU A 184 -12.85 5.66 15.81
CA GLU A 184 -12.74 4.21 15.63
C GLU A 184 -11.69 3.54 16.54
N LEU A 185 -10.70 4.30 17.01
CA LEU A 185 -9.58 3.79 17.83
C LEU A 185 -9.61 4.30 19.28
N GLU A 186 -10.70 4.96 19.68
CA GLU A 186 -10.89 5.53 21.01
C GLU A 186 -9.72 6.44 21.42
N LYS A 187 -9.38 7.41 20.57
CA LYS A 187 -8.31 8.40 20.77
C LYS A 187 -8.85 9.80 21.01
N ASP A 188 -8.02 10.61 21.67
CA ASP A 188 -8.32 11.99 22.01
C ASP A 188 -7.90 12.98 20.91
N GLU A 189 -8.13 14.26 21.19
CA GLU A 189 -7.79 15.37 20.30
C GLU A 189 -6.27 15.58 20.18
N ASP A 190 -5.51 15.31 21.25
CA ASP A 190 -4.05 15.38 21.23
C ASP A 190 -3.46 14.37 20.24
N TRP A 191 -3.96 13.13 20.25
CA TRP A 191 -3.59 12.13 19.25
C TRP A 191 -3.93 12.56 17.82
N GLN A 192 -5.09 13.21 17.60
CA GLN A 192 -5.46 13.71 16.27
C GLN A 192 -4.44 14.75 15.78
N ASN A 193 -4.12 15.73 16.63
CA ASN A 193 -3.15 16.79 16.32
C ASN A 193 -1.75 16.22 16.03
N ASP A 194 -1.32 15.23 16.80
CA ASP A 194 -0.05 14.51 16.58
C ASP A 194 -0.05 13.78 15.25
N GLN A 195 -1.13 13.07 14.91
CA GLN A 195 -1.25 12.36 13.63
C GLN A 195 -1.25 13.32 12.44
N ILE A 196 -1.99 14.43 12.52
CA ILE A 196 -2.02 15.45 11.47
C ILE A 196 -0.62 16.05 11.28
N THR A 197 0.04 16.44 12.36
CA THR A 197 1.39 17.02 12.32
C THR A 197 2.40 16.03 11.73
N HIS A 198 2.36 14.78 12.18
CA HIS A 198 3.22 13.72 11.68
C HIS A 198 3.01 13.51 10.18
N PHE A 199 1.75 13.34 9.75
CA PHE A 199 1.41 13.11 8.36
C PHE A 199 1.81 14.29 7.47
N GLN A 200 1.57 15.54 7.90
CA GLN A 200 1.99 16.72 7.15
C GLN A 200 3.51 16.77 6.93
N ASN A 201 4.31 16.34 7.93
CA ASN A 201 5.76 16.27 7.79
C ASN A 201 6.20 15.19 6.80
N VAL A 202 5.51 14.05 6.75
CA VAL A 202 5.72 13.03 5.72
C VAL A 202 5.34 13.59 4.34
N ALA A 203 4.15 14.16 4.21
CA ALA A 203 3.58 14.63 2.94
C ALA A 203 4.37 15.76 2.29
N LYS A 204 5.06 16.61 3.07
CA LYS A 204 5.98 17.64 2.55
C LYS A 204 7.08 17.05 1.65
N ASN A 205 7.49 15.79 1.88
CA ASN A 205 8.50 15.12 1.05
C ASN A 205 7.94 14.64 -0.31
N TYR A 206 6.62 14.65 -0.46
CA TYR A 206 5.92 14.30 -1.70
C TYR A 206 5.60 15.53 -2.54
N ILE A 207 5.85 16.74 -2.04
CA ILE A 207 5.63 17.99 -2.78
C ILE A 207 6.94 18.42 -3.44
N LEU A 208 6.88 18.61 -4.75
CA LEU A 208 7.98 19.19 -5.52
C LEU A 208 8.16 20.65 -5.14
N LYS A 209 9.34 20.99 -4.61
CA LYS A 209 9.79 22.37 -4.41
C LYS A 209 10.20 23.03 -5.73
#